data_AF-A0A316N905-F1
#
_entry.id   AF-A0A316N905-F1
#
_cell.length_a   1.000
_cell.length_b   1.000
_cell.length_c   1.000
_cell.angle_alpha   90.00
_cell.angle_beta   90.00
_cell.angle_gamma   90.00
#
_symmetry.space_group_name_H-M   'P 1'
#
loop_
_entity.id
_entity.type
_entity.pdbx_description
1 polymer ?
#
loop_
_entity_poly.entity_id
_entity_poly.type
_entity_poly.pdbx_seq_one_letter_code
_entity_poly.pdbx_strand_id
1 'polypeptide(L)'
;MEQDVRIFAAEETRKLINSVTCSKEAKAAAQAWLDALGTEREAAETKIYIAELEADIMPIDRLISFAESEMGVKVFGAEKAPSVAAHAKEIKAAGAKYCDCPACAACEAILAKKNDLLK
;
A
#
# COMPACT_ATOMS: atom_id res chain seq x y z
N MET A 1 -8.66 -14.73 12.76
CA MET A 1 -7.81 -14.78 11.55
C MET A 1 -7.22 -16.18 11.39
N GLU A 2 -7.31 -16.76 10.18
CA GLU A 2 -6.69 -18.05 9.83
C GLU A 2 -5.15 -17.95 9.80
N GLN A 3 -4.44 -19.03 10.18
CA GLN A 3 -2.98 -19.01 10.31
C GLN A 3 -2.26 -18.72 8.98
N ASP A 4 -2.73 -19.28 7.87
CA ASP A 4 -2.12 -19.04 6.54
C ASP A 4 -2.30 -17.59 6.08
N VAL A 5 -3.46 -16.99 6.37
CA VAL A 5 -3.74 -15.56 6.08
C VAL A 5 -2.81 -14.68 6.89
N ARG A 6 -2.60 -15.02 8.16
CA ARG A 6 -1.69 -14.31 9.06
C ARG A 6 -0.25 -14.34 8.56
N ILE A 7 0.26 -15.52 8.18
CA ILE A 7 1.62 -15.69 7.68
C ILE A 7 1.81 -14.87 6.41
N PHE A 8 0.89 -15.02 5.45
CA PHE A 8 0.91 -14.27 4.19
C PHE A 8 0.92 -12.76 4.44
N ALA A 9 -0.01 -12.25 5.25
CA ALA A 9 -0.08 -10.82 5.53
C ALA A 9 1.17 -10.34 6.28
N ALA A 10 1.72 -11.10 7.22
CA ALA A 10 2.97 -10.73 7.89
C ALA A 10 4.17 -10.63 6.93
N GLU A 11 4.25 -11.51 5.93
CA GLU A 11 5.28 -11.44 4.88
C GLU A 11 5.11 -10.22 3.98
N GLU A 12 3.90 -9.94 3.50
CA GLU A 12 3.61 -8.75 2.69
C GLU A 12 3.83 -7.46 3.49
N THR A 13 3.46 -7.43 4.78
CA THR A 13 3.69 -6.28 5.66
C THR A 13 5.19 -5.98 5.81
N ARG A 14 6.05 -7.00 5.88
CA ARG A 14 7.51 -6.81 5.89
C ARG A 14 8.02 -6.24 4.57
N LYS A 15 7.46 -6.65 3.43
CA LYS A 15 7.78 -6.05 2.12
C LYS A 15 7.36 -4.57 2.08
N LEU A 16 6.17 -4.26 2.60
CA LEU A 16 5.67 -2.90 2.71
C LEU A 16 6.60 -2.02 3.56
N ILE A 17 7.05 -2.50 4.73
CA ILE A 17 7.97 -1.76 5.62
C ILE A 17 9.30 -1.47 4.93
N ASN A 18 9.84 -2.46 4.22
CA ASN A 18 11.11 -2.35 3.51
C ASN A 18 11.02 -1.54 2.21
N SER A 19 9.82 -1.24 1.72
CA SER A 19 9.64 -0.42 0.52
C SER A 19 10.09 1.01 0.76
N VAL A 20 10.94 1.53 -0.12
CA VAL A 20 11.41 2.92 -0.10
C VAL A 20 10.31 3.92 -0.46
N THR A 21 9.23 3.46 -1.07
CA THR A 21 8.09 4.29 -1.48
C THR A 21 6.94 4.27 -0.47
N CYS A 22 7.07 3.51 0.62
CA CYS A 22 6.05 3.47 1.67
C CYS A 22 6.21 4.67 2.62
N SER A 23 5.08 5.29 3.01
CA SER A 23 5.01 6.42 3.93
C SER A 23 5.55 6.05 5.32
N LYS A 24 5.89 7.04 6.15
CA LYS A 24 6.37 6.74 7.52
C LYS A 24 5.21 6.25 8.39
N GLU A 25 4.03 6.78 8.15
CA GLU A 25 2.79 6.53 8.84
C GLU A 25 2.32 5.08 8.59
N ALA A 26 2.24 4.64 7.33
CA ALA A 26 1.94 3.25 7.00
C ALA A 26 3.00 2.28 7.53
N LYS A 27 4.29 2.66 7.56
CA LYS A 27 5.34 1.84 8.20
C LYS A 27 5.13 1.68 9.69
N ALA A 28 4.73 2.75 10.37
CA ALA A 28 4.46 2.71 11.81
C ALA A 28 3.24 1.82 12.12
N ALA A 29 2.15 1.96 11.37
CA ALA A 29 0.96 1.11 11.51
C ALA A 29 1.27 -0.37 11.19
N ALA A 30 2.05 -0.62 10.13
CA ALA A 30 2.52 -1.94 9.77
C ALA A 30 3.34 -2.60 10.88
N GLN A 31 4.27 -1.86 11.49
CA GLN A 31 5.09 -2.38 12.59
C GLN A 31 4.25 -2.62 13.84
N ALA A 32 3.36 -1.70 14.20
CA ALA A 32 2.45 -1.87 15.34
C ALA A 32 1.57 -3.12 15.19
N TRP A 33 1.07 -3.39 13.98
CA TRP A 33 0.32 -4.60 13.69
C TRP A 33 1.17 -5.87 13.83
N LEU A 34 2.40 -5.89 13.28
CA LEU A 34 3.31 -7.04 13.44
C LEU A 34 3.65 -7.31 14.91
N ASP A 35 3.85 -6.27 15.71
CA ASP A 35 4.16 -6.38 17.13
C ASP A 35 2.96 -6.83 17.97
N ALA A 36 1.74 -6.61 17.46
CA ALA A 36 0.50 -7.01 18.13
C ALA A 36 0.06 -8.44 17.81
N LEU A 37 0.67 -9.09 16.81
CA LEU A 37 0.39 -10.47 16.47
C LEU A 37 0.59 -11.39 17.68
N GLY A 38 -0.49 -11.99 18.16
CA GLY A 38 -0.54 -13.03 19.18
C GLY A 38 -0.90 -12.47 20.54
N THR A 39 -1.15 -11.17 20.60
CA THR A 39 -1.49 -10.42 21.81
C THR A 39 -2.97 -10.07 21.81
N GLU A 40 -3.46 -9.63 22.96
CA GLU A 40 -4.81 -9.07 23.13
C GLU A 40 -5.09 -7.84 22.26
N ARG A 41 -4.04 -7.17 21.75
CA ARG A 41 -4.15 -5.98 20.89
C ARG A 41 -4.35 -6.31 19.41
N GLU A 42 -4.14 -7.56 18.99
CA GLU A 42 -4.14 -7.96 17.58
C GLU A 42 -5.38 -7.48 16.83
N ALA A 43 -6.57 -7.68 17.38
CA ALA A 43 -7.82 -7.30 16.72
C ALA A 43 -8.00 -5.78 16.57
N ALA A 44 -7.52 -5.00 17.55
CA ALA A 44 -7.60 -3.54 17.50
C ALA A 44 -6.59 -2.98 16.49
N GLU A 45 -5.34 -3.43 16.55
CA GLU A 45 -4.28 -3.01 15.63
C GLU A 45 -4.55 -3.47 14.20
N THR A 46 -5.20 -4.61 13.98
CA THR A 46 -5.61 -5.04 12.63
C THR A 46 -6.59 -4.06 12.00
N LYS A 47 -7.54 -3.51 12.77
CA LYS A 47 -8.49 -2.51 12.25
C LYS A 47 -7.79 -1.20 11.90
N ILE A 48 -6.90 -0.73 12.77
CA ILE A 48 -6.10 0.48 12.56
C ILE A 48 -5.23 0.31 11.32
N TYR A 49 -4.53 -0.83 11.23
CA TYR A 49 -3.64 -1.12 10.12
C TYR A 49 -4.38 -1.17 8.78
N ILE A 50 -5.51 -1.87 8.71
CA ILE A 50 -6.34 -1.92 7.50
C ILE A 50 -6.83 -0.52 7.10
N ALA A 51 -7.27 0.30 8.06
CA ALA A 51 -7.73 1.65 7.77
C ALA A 51 -6.59 2.53 7.21
N GLU A 52 -5.39 2.41 7.76
CA GLU A 52 -4.20 3.11 7.28
C GLU A 52 -3.85 2.69 5.85
N LEU A 53 -3.83 1.38 5.57
CA LEU A 53 -3.58 0.84 4.22
C LEU A 53 -4.59 1.35 3.18
N GLU A 54 -5.88 1.42 3.55
CA GLU A 54 -6.92 1.93 2.66
C GLU A 54 -6.78 3.44 2.38
N ALA A 55 -6.26 4.20 3.35
CA ALA A 55 -6.00 5.63 3.20
C ALA A 55 -4.77 5.91 2.32
N ASP A 56 -3.73 5.07 2.45
CA ASP A 56 -2.42 5.29 1.84
C ASP A 56 -2.22 4.61 0.48
N ILE A 57 -3.02 3.60 0.13
CA ILE A 57 -2.93 2.97 -1.19
C ILE A 57 -3.27 3.98 -2.29
N MET A 58 -2.38 4.15 -3.27
CA MET A 58 -2.53 5.17 -4.30
C MET A 58 -3.44 4.66 -5.44
N PRO A 59 -4.65 5.20 -5.64
CA PRO A 59 -5.50 4.84 -6.78
C PRO A 59 -4.84 5.26 -8.09
N ILE A 60 -5.00 4.45 -9.14
CA ILE A 60 -4.27 4.66 -10.40
C ILE A 60 -4.61 6.00 -11.06
N ASP A 61 -5.87 6.42 -10.99
CA ASP A 61 -6.31 7.70 -11.52
C ASP A 61 -5.71 8.89 -10.78
N ARG A 62 -5.61 8.76 -9.45
CA ARG A 62 -4.95 9.77 -8.62
C ARG A 62 -3.46 9.85 -8.96
N LEU A 63 -2.78 8.72 -9.18
CA LEU A 63 -1.37 8.72 -9.59
C LEU A 63 -1.17 9.45 -10.91
N ILE A 64 -2.01 9.16 -11.91
CA ILE A 64 -1.93 9.81 -13.23
C ILE A 64 -2.09 11.32 -13.08
N SER A 65 -3.18 11.78 -12.44
CA SER A 65 -3.41 13.21 -12.21
C SER A 65 -2.31 13.87 -11.39
N PHE A 66 -1.76 13.16 -10.40
CA PHE A 66 -0.67 13.68 -9.58
C PHE A 66 0.60 13.85 -10.41
N ALA A 67 1.02 12.83 -11.16
CA ALA A 67 2.22 12.87 -11.99
C ALA A 67 2.15 13.94 -13.09
N GLU A 68 0.96 14.25 -13.59
CA GLU A 68 0.74 15.33 -14.58
C GLU A 68 0.66 16.73 -13.95
N SER A 69 0.58 16.84 -12.63
CA SER A 69 0.49 18.12 -11.92
C SER A 69 1.85 18.76 -11.69
N GLU A 70 1.86 20.08 -11.41
CA GLU A 70 3.07 20.80 -10.99
C GLU A 70 3.70 20.18 -9.73
N MET A 71 2.89 19.65 -8.81
CA MET A 71 3.39 18.98 -7.61
C MET A 71 4.04 17.64 -7.94
N GLY A 72 3.46 16.87 -8.87
CA GLY A 72 4.07 15.64 -9.37
C GLY A 72 5.42 15.90 -10.04
N VAL A 73 5.54 16.98 -10.81
CA VAL A 73 6.82 17.42 -11.39
C VAL A 73 7.83 17.78 -10.30
N LYS A 74 7.42 18.42 -9.19
CA LYS A 74 8.31 18.68 -8.05
C LYS A 74 8.76 17.41 -7.33
N VAL A 75 7.90 16.40 -7.23
CA VAL A 75 8.19 15.13 -6.54
C VAL A 75 9.02 14.17 -7.38
N PHE A 76 8.63 13.96 -8.64
CA PHE A 76 9.30 13.00 -9.53
C PHE A 76 10.44 13.63 -10.35
N GLY A 77 10.41 14.95 -10.53
CA GLY A 77 11.30 15.67 -11.44
C GLY A 77 10.71 15.80 -12.85
N ALA A 78 11.06 16.87 -13.56
CA ALA A 78 10.53 17.20 -14.89
C ALA A 78 10.76 16.11 -15.94
N GLU A 79 11.86 15.35 -15.82
CA GLU A 79 12.18 14.25 -16.74
C GLU A 79 11.38 12.98 -16.45
N LYS A 80 11.12 12.66 -15.18
CA LYS A 80 10.50 11.39 -14.79
C LYS A 80 8.98 11.48 -14.66
N ALA A 81 8.42 12.64 -14.30
CA ALA A 81 6.98 12.79 -14.11
C ALA A 81 6.16 12.35 -15.35
N PRO A 82 6.54 12.69 -16.60
CA PRO A 82 5.83 12.17 -17.79
C PRO A 82 5.90 10.65 -17.94
N SER A 83 7.04 10.04 -17.58
CA SER A 83 7.22 8.58 -17.61
C SER A 83 6.35 7.88 -16.57
N VAL A 84 6.25 8.43 -15.35
CA VAL A 84 5.34 7.92 -14.31
C VAL A 84 3.89 7.98 -14.77
N ALA A 85 3.46 9.09 -15.37
CA ALA A 85 2.10 9.22 -15.91
C ALA A 85 1.83 8.22 -17.06
N ALA A 86 2.81 8.04 -17.96
CA ALA A 86 2.70 7.09 -19.06
C ALA A 86 2.57 5.64 -18.57
N HIS A 87 3.45 5.23 -17.64
CA HIS A 87 3.41 3.92 -16.99
C HIS A 87 2.06 3.68 -16.29
N ALA A 88 1.60 4.66 -15.51
CA ALA A 88 0.33 4.57 -14.80
C ALA A 88 -0.87 4.40 -15.76
N LYS A 89 -0.86 5.06 -16.92
CA LYS A 89 -1.88 4.89 -17.98
C LYS A 89 -1.81 3.51 -18.63
N GLU A 90 -0.61 2.97 -18.86
CA GLU A 90 -0.40 1.64 -19.41
C GLU A 90 -0.99 0.56 -18.50
N ILE A 91 -0.61 0.54 -17.22
CA ILE A 91 -1.12 -0.46 -16.28
C ILE A 91 -2.61 -0.28 -16.00
N LYS A 92 -3.14 0.96 -16.03
CA LYS A 92 -4.58 1.22 -15.98
C LYS A 92 -5.30 0.56 -17.17
N ALA A 93 -4.75 0.68 -18.39
CA ALA A 93 -5.31 0.04 -19.57
C ALA A 93 -5.26 -1.49 -19.47
N ALA A 94 -4.30 -2.04 -18.74
CA ALA A 94 -4.22 -3.46 -18.39
C ALA A 94 -5.15 -3.88 -17.23
N GLY A 95 -5.91 -2.94 -16.64
CA GLY A 95 -6.92 -3.21 -15.60
C GLY A 95 -6.47 -2.96 -14.16
N ALA A 96 -5.28 -2.39 -13.95
CA ALA A 96 -4.82 -2.04 -12.59
C ALA A 96 -5.72 -0.98 -11.95
N LYS A 97 -6.03 -1.15 -10.67
CA LYS A 97 -6.81 -0.19 -9.86
C LYS A 97 -5.93 0.77 -9.07
N TYR A 98 -4.71 0.34 -8.75
CA TYR A 98 -3.76 1.05 -7.91
C TYR A 98 -2.41 1.18 -8.59
N CYS A 99 -1.58 2.08 -8.08
CA CYS A 99 -0.15 2.15 -8.39
C CYS A 99 0.51 0.78 -8.15
N ASP A 100 1.48 0.42 -8.97
CA ASP A 100 2.22 -0.85 -8.87
C ASP A 100 3.59 -0.70 -8.18
N CYS A 101 3.87 0.45 -7.56
CA CYS A 101 5.10 0.60 -6.77
C CYS A 101 5.14 -0.46 -5.65
N PRO A 102 6.33 -0.87 -5.17
CA PRO A 102 6.44 -1.98 -4.23
C PRO A 102 5.59 -1.81 -2.95
N ALA A 103 5.35 -0.58 -2.52
CA ALA A 103 4.45 -0.30 -1.40
C ALA A 103 2.97 -0.56 -1.74
N CYS A 104 2.49 -0.03 -2.87
CA CYS A 104 1.09 -0.20 -3.26
C CYS A 104 0.76 -1.64 -3.64
N ALA A 105 1.70 -2.36 -4.26
CA ALA A 105 1.54 -3.79 -4.56
C ALA A 105 1.38 -4.64 -3.29
N ALA A 106 2.23 -4.42 -2.28
CA ALA A 106 2.11 -5.09 -0.98
C ALA A 106 0.81 -4.70 -0.27
N CYS A 107 0.43 -3.42 -0.31
CA CYS A 107 -0.82 -2.93 0.26
C CYS A 107 -2.04 -3.59 -0.39
N GLU A 108 -2.10 -3.64 -1.72
CA GLU A 108 -3.18 -4.31 -2.46
C GLU A 108 -3.28 -5.79 -2.11
N ALA A 109 -2.15 -6.49 -2.02
CA ALA A 109 -2.09 -7.90 -1.66
C ALA A 109 -2.67 -8.16 -0.25
N ILE A 110 -2.36 -7.29 0.72
CA ILE A 110 -2.89 -7.37 2.09
C ILE A 110 -4.39 -7.04 2.11
N LEU A 111 -4.80 -5.95 1.45
CA LEU A 111 -6.20 -5.51 1.39
C LEU A 111 -7.10 -6.54 0.67
N ALA A 112 -6.57 -7.33 -0.26
CA ALA A 112 -7.28 -8.45 -0.87
C ALA A 112 -7.69 -9.53 0.15
N LYS A 113 -7.02 -9.59 1.32
CA LYS A 113 -7.34 -10.47 2.46
C LYS A 113 -8.03 -9.75 3.62
N LYS A 114 -8.41 -8.47 3.46
CA LYS A 114 -9.02 -7.64 4.52
C LYS A 114 -10.14 -8.34 5.28
N ASN A 115 -11.07 -8.98 4.58
CA ASN A 115 -12.20 -9.66 5.21
C ASN A 115 -11.77 -10.85 6.07
N ASP A 116 -10.67 -11.53 5.74
CA ASP A 116 -10.13 -12.64 6.53
C ASP A 116 -9.26 -12.15 7.69
N LEU A 117 -8.57 -11.02 7.50
CA LEU A 117 -7.79 -10.33 8.53
C LEU A 117 -8.69 -9.77 9.64
N LEU A 118 -9.88 -9.28 9.30
CA LEU A 118 -10.83 -8.67 10.24
C LEU A 118 -11.74 -9.67 10.98
N LYS A 119 -11.61 -10.97 10.71
CA LYS A 119 -12.32 -12.04 11.43
C LYS A 119 -11.61 -12.40 12.72
#